data_AF-C2JTD0-F1
#
_entry.id   AF-C2JTD0-F1
#
_cell.length_a   1.000
_cell.length_b   1.000
_cell.length_c   1.000
_cell.angle_alpha   90.00
_cell.angle_beta   90.00
_cell.angle_gamma   90.00
#
_symmetry.space_group_name_H-M   'P 1'
#
loop_
_entity.id
_entity.type
_entity.pdbx_description
1 polymer ?
#
loop_
_entity_poly.entity_id
_entity_poly.type
_entity_poly.pdbx_seq_one_letter_code
_entity_poly.pdbx_strand_id
1 'polypeptide(L)'
;MLSDSRAHHSYFFEITKLGKTKYTLVNMLVTFLVGGGALTLPLVLDALIALTREQGVIIDPFTVSGQVISPGTTYFASFIHSPLQFLLGYLGLFFAFSGMMATTTFLIFKLTNRRSIAILLVFIVFLSEWLIGPLVGLAEISPAIFLIPSQGYNVITPWLMAVNLFLTTGLIAILYWRVVQTDDIK
;
A
#
# COMPACT_ATOMS: atom_id res chain seq x y z
N MET A 1 26.66 -17.35 -11.70
CA MET A 1 25.82 -18.55 -11.47
C MET A 1 26.30 -19.33 -10.22
N LEU A 2 26.62 -18.65 -9.10
CA LEU A 2 27.16 -19.26 -7.88
C LEU A 2 26.61 -18.65 -6.57
N SER A 3 25.64 -17.73 -6.61
CA SER A 3 25.10 -17.10 -5.38
C SER A 3 23.89 -17.81 -4.76
N ASP A 4 23.32 -18.83 -5.42
CA ASP A 4 22.07 -19.48 -4.97
C ASP A 4 22.26 -20.54 -3.88
N SER A 5 23.43 -21.18 -3.77
CA SER A 5 23.58 -22.33 -2.85
C SER A 5 23.57 -21.92 -1.37
N ARG A 6 24.11 -20.73 -1.06
CA ARG A 6 24.12 -20.20 0.32
C ARG A 6 22.73 -19.78 0.79
N ALA A 7 21.93 -19.16 -0.09
CA ALA A 7 20.56 -18.77 0.21
C ALA A 7 19.66 -19.98 0.48
N HIS A 8 19.87 -21.09 -0.23
CA HIS A 8 19.15 -22.33 0.03
C HIS A 8 19.50 -22.95 1.40
N HIS A 9 20.77 -22.93 1.82
CA HIS A 9 21.18 -23.52 3.10
C HIS A 9 20.66 -22.72 4.31
N SER A 10 20.68 -21.39 4.25
CA SER A 10 20.09 -20.56 5.31
C SER A 10 18.57 -20.68 5.40
N TYR A 11 17.88 -20.77 4.26
CA TYR A 11 16.43 -21.01 4.18
C TYR A 11 16.01 -22.31 4.87
N PHE A 12 16.72 -23.42 4.60
CA PHE A 12 16.44 -24.70 5.24
C PHE A 12 16.68 -24.67 6.75
N PHE A 13 17.77 -24.02 7.20
CA PHE A 13 18.13 -23.96 8.62
C PHE A 13 17.12 -23.15 9.45
N GLU A 14 16.65 -22.02 8.92
CA GLU A 14 15.64 -21.19 9.59
C GLU A 14 14.26 -21.85 9.67
N ILE A 15 13.85 -22.56 8.60
CA ILE A 15 12.60 -23.35 8.59
C ILE A 15 12.65 -24.47 9.63
N THR A 16 13.79 -25.17 9.75
CA THR A 16 13.94 -26.27 10.71
C THR A 16 13.92 -25.83 12.17
N LYS A 17 14.23 -24.56 12.47
CA LYS A 17 14.25 -24.03 13.86
C LYS A 17 12.97 -23.33 14.30
N LEU A 18 12.30 -22.58 13.41
CA LEU A 18 11.14 -21.76 13.76
C LEU A 18 9.79 -22.40 13.40
N GLY A 19 9.79 -23.38 12.49
CA GLY A 19 8.57 -23.93 11.89
C GLY A 19 8.08 -23.06 10.72
N LYS A 20 7.60 -23.71 9.65
CA LYS A 20 7.22 -23.08 8.37
C LYS A 20 6.24 -21.91 8.55
N THR A 21 5.24 -22.04 9.42
CA THR A 21 4.23 -21.00 9.70
C THR A 21 4.83 -19.73 10.29
N LYS A 22 5.70 -19.87 11.32
CA LYS A 22 6.34 -18.71 11.96
C LYS A 22 7.30 -18.02 11.00
N TYR A 23 8.02 -18.79 10.19
CA TYR A 23 8.88 -18.27 9.15
C TYR A 23 8.10 -17.44 8.12
N THR A 24 6.94 -17.91 7.67
CA THR A 24 6.08 -17.16 6.73
C THR A 24 5.56 -15.87 7.36
N LEU A 25 5.10 -15.91 8.61
CA LEU A 25 4.62 -14.70 9.32
C LEU A 25 5.72 -13.64 9.48
N VAL A 26 6.94 -14.04 9.87
CA VAL A 26 8.06 -13.10 10.01
C VAL A 26 8.39 -12.46 8.65
N ASN A 27 8.44 -13.25 7.58
CA ASN A 27 8.69 -12.71 6.25
C ASN A 27 7.58 -11.82 5.75
N MET A 28 6.32 -12.09 6.08
CA MET A 28 5.21 -11.18 5.78
C MET A 28 5.39 -9.85 6.50
N LEU A 29 5.73 -9.86 7.80
CA LEU A 29 5.96 -8.63 8.56
C LEU A 29 7.15 -7.84 8.01
N VAL A 30 8.28 -8.49 7.70
CA VAL A 30 9.44 -7.83 7.08
C VAL A 30 9.07 -7.27 5.71
N THR A 31 8.35 -8.03 4.88
CA THR A 31 7.91 -7.58 3.56
C THR A 31 6.97 -6.38 3.66
N PHE A 32 6.05 -6.38 4.64
CA PHE A 32 5.15 -5.27 4.90
C PHE A 32 5.93 -4.00 5.28
N LEU A 33 6.87 -4.11 6.23
CA LEU A 33 7.67 -2.97 6.69
C LEU A 33 8.60 -2.42 5.59
N VAL A 34 9.25 -3.31 4.84
CA VAL A 34 10.14 -2.91 3.74
C VAL A 34 9.35 -2.32 2.57
N GLY A 35 8.23 -2.94 2.20
CA GLY A 35 7.34 -2.42 1.14
C GLY A 35 6.72 -1.07 1.51
N GLY A 36 6.27 -0.94 2.77
CA GLY A 36 5.81 0.31 3.35
C GLY A 36 6.85 1.41 3.28
N GLY A 37 8.05 1.12 3.81
CA GLY A 37 9.14 2.07 3.87
C GLY A 37 9.69 2.46 2.49
N ALA A 38 9.69 1.54 1.51
CA ALA A 38 10.20 1.81 0.17
C ALA A 38 9.45 2.95 -0.54
N LEU A 39 8.15 3.12 -0.28
CA LEU A 39 7.36 4.21 -0.84
C LEU A 39 7.27 5.42 0.09
N THR A 40 7.22 5.25 1.41
CA THR A 40 7.05 6.39 2.32
C THR A 40 8.33 7.12 2.67
N LEU A 41 9.49 6.46 2.73
CA LEU A 41 10.75 7.15 3.04
C LEU A 41 11.09 8.25 2.02
N PRO A 42 10.97 8.02 0.70
CA PRO A 42 11.12 9.11 -0.27
C PRO A 42 10.14 10.25 -0.05
N LEU A 43 8.87 9.96 0.28
CA LEU A 43 7.84 10.97 0.53
C LEU A 43 8.11 11.79 1.80
N VAL A 44 8.65 11.17 2.86
CA VAL A 44 9.08 11.88 4.07
C VAL A 44 10.20 12.84 3.74
N LEU A 45 11.19 12.42 2.95
CA LEU A 45 12.29 13.28 2.53
C LEU A 45 11.79 14.46 1.68
N ASP A 46 10.88 14.19 0.73
CA ASP A 46 10.28 15.22 -0.11
C ASP A 46 9.49 16.24 0.72
N ALA A 47 8.71 15.77 1.70
CA ALA A 47 7.99 16.64 2.64
C ALA A 47 8.94 17.49 3.49
N LEU A 48 10.05 16.94 3.99
CA LEU A 48 11.05 17.69 4.74
C LEU A 48 11.71 18.77 3.87
N ILE A 49 12.05 18.45 2.63
CA ILE A 49 12.62 19.41 1.67
C ILE A 49 11.60 20.53 1.40
N ALA A 50 10.33 20.18 1.15
CA ALA A 50 9.26 21.15 0.94
C ALA A 50 9.08 22.09 2.13
N LEU A 51 9.10 21.57 3.36
CA LEU A 51 9.01 22.38 4.59
C LEU A 51 10.19 23.35 4.75
N THR A 52 11.37 23.02 4.22
CA THR A 52 12.55 23.91 4.28
C THR A 52 12.60 24.96 3.17
N ARG A 53 11.94 24.69 2.03
CA ARG A 53 12.01 25.54 0.83
C ARG A 53 10.80 26.46 0.67
N GLU A 54 9.62 25.96 0.97
CA GLU A 54 8.37 26.67 0.73
C GLU A 54 8.02 27.55 1.93
N GLN A 55 7.65 28.80 1.66
CA GLN A 55 7.11 29.69 2.67
C GLN A 55 5.66 29.29 2.96
N GLY A 56 5.27 29.28 4.25
CA GLY A 56 3.89 28.99 4.63
C GLY A 56 2.92 29.99 4.00
N VAL A 57 2.19 29.56 2.98
CA VAL A 57 1.14 30.37 2.35
C VAL A 57 -0.17 30.15 3.12
N ILE A 58 -0.82 31.25 3.52
CA ILE A 58 -2.19 31.18 4.00
C ILE A 58 -3.08 30.90 2.79
N ILE A 59 -3.62 29.69 2.72
CA ILE A 59 -4.52 29.27 1.65
C ILE A 59 -5.87 29.91 1.92
N ASP A 60 -6.26 30.89 1.11
CA ASP A 60 -7.63 31.39 1.08
C ASP A 60 -8.51 30.39 0.29
N PRO A 61 -9.51 29.75 0.92
CA PRO A 61 -10.34 28.74 0.27
C PRO A 61 -11.13 29.27 -0.93
N PHE A 62 -11.32 30.59 -1.04
CA PHE A 62 -12.20 31.22 -2.05
C PHE A 62 -11.46 31.80 -3.26
N THR A 63 -10.13 31.94 -3.21
CA THR A 63 -9.34 32.59 -4.28
C THR A 63 -8.37 31.65 -5.00
N VAL A 64 -8.16 30.43 -4.51
CA VAL A 64 -7.23 29.48 -5.15
C VAL A 64 -7.93 28.67 -6.24
N SER A 65 -7.83 29.13 -7.49
CA SER A 65 -8.05 28.28 -8.66
C SER A 65 -6.92 27.25 -8.76
N GLY A 66 -7.25 25.96 -8.81
CA GLY A 66 -6.24 24.89 -8.89
C GLY A 66 -5.76 24.32 -7.55
N GLN A 67 -6.61 24.33 -6.52
CA GLN A 67 -6.32 23.62 -5.26
C GLN A 67 -5.96 22.16 -5.51
N VAL A 68 -4.84 21.72 -4.93
CA VAL A 68 -4.32 20.34 -5.05
C VAL A 68 -5.29 19.33 -4.43
N ILE A 69 -6.07 19.75 -3.43
CA ILE A 69 -7.10 18.93 -2.77
C ILE A 69 -8.44 19.60 -3.00
N SER A 70 -9.38 18.88 -3.61
CA SER A 70 -10.72 19.39 -3.87
C SER A 70 -11.48 19.66 -2.55
N PRO A 71 -12.20 20.81 -2.42
CA PRO A 71 -13.05 21.13 -1.26
C PRO A 71 -14.09 20.06 -0.93
N GLY A 72 -14.51 19.27 -1.92
CA GLY A 72 -15.48 18.20 -1.75
C GLY A 72 -14.91 16.93 -1.11
N THR A 73 -13.60 16.87 -0.82
CA THR A 73 -12.97 15.69 -0.22
C THR A 73 -12.93 15.78 1.30
N THR A 74 -12.98 14.63 1.98
CA THR A 74 -12.81 14.59 3.44
C THR A 74 -11.42 15.00 3.91
N TYR A 75 -10.43 14.97 3.02
CA TYR A 75 -9.08 15.46 3.28
C TYR A 75 -9.00 16.97 3.38
N PHE A 76 -9.88 17.71 2.70
CA PHE A 76 -9.79 19.17 2.61
C PHE A 76 -9.84 19.87 3.95
N ALA A 77 -10.80 19.52 4.81
CA ALA A 77 -10.92 20.12 6.14
C ALA A 77 -9.67 19.86 7.00
N SER A 78 -9.14 18.64 6.94
CA SER A 78 -7.92 18.27 7.67
C SER A 78 -6.69 18.98 7.12
N PHE A 79 -6.61 19.16 5.80
CA PHE A 79 -5.52 19.88 5.15
C PHE A 79 -5.47 21.36 5.54
N ILE A 80 -6.62 22.03 5.65
CA ILE A 80 -6.70 23.45 6.03
C ILE A 80 -6.49 23.66 7.53
N HIS A 81 -7.18 22.90 8.38
CA HIS A 81 -7.19 23.15 9.83
C HIS A 81 -6.04 22.47 10.57
N SER A 82 -5.54 21.34 10.07
CA SER A 82 -4.54 20.51 10.74
C SER A 82 -3.54 19.89 9.75
N PRO A 83 -2.76 20.68 9.00
CA PRO A 83 -1.93 20.21 7.89
C PRO A 83 -0.91 19.13 8.28
N LEU A 84 -0.34 19.21 9.49
CA LEU A 84 0.58 18.17 10.00
C LEU A 84 -0.13 16.84 10.29
N GLN A 85 -1.36 16.88 10.81
CA GLN A 85 -2.15 15.67 11.03
C GLN A 85 -2.53 15.02 9.71
N PHE A 86 -2.91 15.85 8.72
CA PHE A 86 -3.18 15.40 7.36
C PHE A 86 -1.94 14.73 6.75
N LEU A 87 -0.77 15.37 6.82
CA LEU A 87 0.49 14.82 6.29
C LEU A 87 0.84 13.47 6.93
N LEU A 88 0.79 13.36 8.25
CA LEU A 88 1.08 12.10 8.94
C LEU A 88 0.07 11.01 8.61
N GLY A 89 -1.22 11.34 8.54
CA GLY A 89 -2.27 10.40 8.15
C GLY A 89 -2.09 9.90 6.71
N TYR A 90 -1.74 10.80 5.80
CA TYR A 90 -1.48 10.48 4.40
C TYR A 90 -0.24 9.60 4.22
N LEU A 91 0.86 9.90 4.92
CA LEU A 91 2.05 9.05 4.95
C LEU A 91 1.76 7.66 5.54
N GLY A 92 0.99 7.60 6.63
CA GLY A 92 0.57 6.33 7.23
C GLY A 92 -0.29 5.48 6.29
N LEU A 93 -1.17 6.12 5.52
CA LEU A 93 -1.98 5.46 4.51
C LEU A 93 -1.12 4.89 3.38
N PHE A 94 -0.18 5.66 2.84
CA PHE A 94 0.78 5.17 1.85
C PHE A 94 1.59 3.99 2.37
N PHE A 95 2.07 4.07 3.62
CA PHE A 95 2.83 2.99 4.27
C PHE A 95 2.01 1.71 4.34
N ALA A 96 0.78 1.82 4.87
CA ALA A 96 -0.10 0.67 5.04
C ALA A 96 -0.44 0.03 3.70
N PHE A 97 -0.85 0.82 2.71
CA PHE A 97 -1.27 0.30 1.42
C PHE A 97 -0.10 -0.36 0.66
N SER A 98 1.04 0.31 0.58
CA SER A 98 2.22 -0.24 -0.08
C SER A 98 2.76 -1.49 0.62
N GLY A 99 2.77 -1.53 1.95
CA GLY A 99 3.12 -2.71 2.73
C GLY A 99 2.18 -3.89 2.46
N MET A 100 0.87 -3.66 2.38
CA MET A 100 -0.12 -4.68 2.04
C MET A 100 0.07 -5.23 0.63
N MET A 101 0.36 -4.37 -0.35
CA MET A 101 0.61 -4.78 -1.74
C MET A 101 1.91 -5.60 -1.87
N ALA A 102 2.97 -5.20 -1.15
CA ALA A 102 4.21 -5.98 -1.08
C ALA A 102 3.97 -7.36 -0.44
N THR A 103 3.18 -7.42 0.63
CA THR A 103 2.83 -8.66 1.33
C THR A 103 2.00 -9.59 0.45
N THR A 104 1.01 -9.04 -0.26
CA THR A 104 0.21 -9.76 -1.25
C THR A 104 1.10 -10.35 -2.34
N THR A 105 2.05 -9.56 -2.87
CA THR A 105 3.01 -10.02 -3.88
C THR A 105 3.87 -11.16 -3.35
N PHE A 106 4.36 -11.07 -2.11
CA PHE A 106 5.14 -12.13 -1.48
C PHE A 106 4.34 -13.45 -1.32
N LEU A 107 3.08 -13.37 -0.89
CA LEU A 107 2.23 -14.55 -0.75
C LEU A 107 1.90 -15.19 -2.10
N ILE A 108 1.60 -14.41 -3.13
CA ILE A 108 1.40 -14.93 -4.49
C ILE A 108 2.71 -15.55 -5.02
N PHE A 109 3.86 -14.95 -4.71
CA PHE A 109 5.15 -15.53 -5.06
C PHE A 109 5.36 -16.90 -4.39
N LYS A 110 5.00 -17.04 -3.11
CA LYS A 110 5.05 -18.34 -2.41
C LYS A 110 4.18 -19.41 -3.07
N LEU A 111 2.99 -19.05 -3.53
CA LEU A 111 2.07 -19.97 -4.21
C LEU A 111 2.51 -20.33 -5.64
N THR A 112 3.02 -19.36 -6.40
CA THR A 112 3.34 -19.53 -7.82
C THR A 112 4.80 -19.95 -8.07
N ASN A 113 5.68 -19.76 -7.09
CA ASN A 113 7.13 -19.91 -7.17
C ASN A 113 7.78 -19.12 -8.34
N ARG A 114 7.10 -18.07 -8.83
CA ARG A 114 7.53 -17.26 -9.99
C ARG A 114 7.37 -15.77 -9.67
N ARG A 115 8.49 -15.08 -9.42
CA ARG A 115 8.50 -13.66 -9.00
C ARG A 115 7.79 -12.74 -9.99
N SER A 116 8.06 -12.90 -11.28
CA SER A 116 7.47 -12.04 -12.32
C SER A 116 5.95 -12.17 -12.40
N ILE A 117 5.41 -13.38 -12.22
CA ILE A 117 3.96 -13.61 -12.24
C ILE A 117 3.31 -12.94 -11.03
N ALA A 118 3.92 -13.05 -9.85
CA ALA A 118 3.38 -12.42 -8.65
C ALA A 118 3.28 -10.90 -8.79
N ILE A 119 4.36 -10.25 -9.25
CA ILE A 119 4.37 -8.80 -9.48
C ILE A 119 3.33 -8.40 -10.53
N LEU A 120 3.29 -9.12 -11.66
CA LEU A 120 2.37 -8.82 -12.76
C LEU A 120 0.91 -8.99 -12.36
N LEU A 121 0.57 -10.01 -11.56
CA LEU A 121 -0.79 -10.20 -11.07
C LEU A 121 -1.22 -9.06 -10.15
N VAL A 122 -0.39 -8.68 -9.17
CA VAL A 122 -0.71 -7.56 -8.26
C VAL A 122 -0.86 -6.25 -9.05
N PHE A 123 0.00 -6.00 -10.02
CA PHE A 123 -0.09 -4.83 -10.89
C PHE A 123 -1.39 -4.81 -11.72
N ILE A 124 -1.76 -5.93 -12.36
CA ILE A 124 -2.98 -6.02 -13.17
C ILE A 124 -4.23 -5.82 -12.32
N VAL A 125 -4.29 -6.41 -11.12
CA VAL A 125 -5.42 -6.24 -10.20
C VAL A 125 -5.56 -4.77 -9.81
N PHE A 126 -4.46 -4.13 -9.41
CA PHE A 126 -4.44 -2.71 -9.06
C PHE A 126 -4.90 -1.82 -10.23
N LEU A 127 -4.38 -2.07 -11.43
CA LEU A 127 -4.77 -1.34 -12.62
C LEU A 127 -6.25 -1.55 -12.97
N SER A 128 -6.76 -2.77 -12.78
CA SER A 128 -8.16 -3.10 -13.02
C SER A 128 -9.09 -2.37 -12.05
N GLU A 129 -8.74 -2.28 -10.77
CA GLU A 129 -9.51 -1.49 -9.79
C GLU A 129 -9.61 -0.02 -10.21
N TRP A 130 -8.52 0.55 -10.71
CA TRP A 130 -8.51 1.94 -11.18
C TRP A 130 -9.32 2.15 -12.46
N LEU A 131 -9.29 1.22 -13.42
CA LEU A 131 -10.02 1.34 -14.68
C LEU A 131 -11.51 1.02 -14.54
N ILE A 132 -11.85 -0.01 -13.77
CA ILE A 132 -13.23 -0.51 -13.66
C ILE A 132 -14.03 0.31 -12.65
N GLY A 133 -13.41 0.75 -11.54
CA GLY A 133 -14.09 1.52 -10.49
C GLY A 133 -14.93 2.68 -11.03
N PRO A 134 -14.38 3.57 -11.88
CA PRO A 134 -15.13 4.64 -12.51
C PRO A 134 -16.29 4.18 -13.40
N LEU A 135 -16.14 3.05 -14.12
CA LEU A 135 -17.18 2.54 -15.03
C LEU A 135 -18.42 2.05 -14.27
N VAL A 136 -18.27 1.57 -13.04
CA VAL A 136 -19.36 1.07 -12.19
C VAL A 136 -19.82 2.09 -11.14
N GLY A 137 -19.30 3.33 -11.19
CA GLY A 137 -19.64 4.38 -10.24
C GLY A 137 -19.02 4.20 -8.85
N LEU A 138 -17.97 3.38 -8.73
CA LEU A 138 -17.25 3.08 -7.48
C LEU A 138 -15.77 3.52 -7.54
N ALA A 139 -15.48 4.63 -8.24
CA ALA A 139 -14.11 5.15 -8.40
C ALA A 139 -13.42 5.37 -7.05
N GLU A 140 -14.15 5.86 -6.05
CA GLU A 140 -13.65 6.19 -4.71
C GLU A 140 -13.09 4.99 -3.92
N ILE A 141 -13.44 3.75 -4.30
CA ILE A 141 -12.87 2.53 -3.69
C ILE A 141 -11.45 2.29 -4.20
N SER A 142 -11.10 2.83 -5.37
CA SER A 142 -9.79 2.59 -5.97
C SER A 142 -8.70 3.31 -5.18
N PRO A 143 -7.61 2.61 -4.81
CA PRO A 143 -6.48 3.21 -4.14
C PRO A 143 -5.81 4.30 -4.98
N ALA A 144 -5.83 4.20 -6.30
CA ALA A 144 -5.31 5.25 -7.17
C ALA A 144 -6.05 6.59 -7.01
N ILE A 145 -7.30 6.56 -6.54
CA ILE A 145 -8.13 7.75 -6.34
C ILE A 145 -7.94 8.31 -4.94
N PHE A 146 -8.02 7.48 -3.89
CA PHE A 146 -7.87 7.98 -2.52
C PHE A 146 -6.42 8.25 -2.10
N LEU A 147 -5.43 7.59 -2.73
CA LEU A 147 -4.00 7.89 -2.53
C LEU A 147 -3.58 9.15 -3.31
N ILE A 148 -4.30 9.56 -4.35
CA ILE A 148 -3.92 10.72 -5.18
C ILE A 148 -5.10 11.71 -5.21
N PRO A 149 -5.25 12.56 -4.17
CA PRO A 149 -6.41 13.42 -4.00
C PRO A 149 -6.56 14.51 -5.07
N SER A 150 -5.54 14.74 -5.90
CA SER A 150 -5.54 15.75 -6.97
C SER A 150 -6.13 15.28 -8.30
N GLN A 151 -6.65 14.04 -8.39
CA GLN A 151 -7.18 13.49 -9.66
C GLN A 151 -8.56 14.02 -10.08
N GLY A 152 -9.16 14.95 -9.33
CA GLY A 152 -10.43 15.58 -9.72
C GLY A 152 -11.68 14.73 -9.52
N TYR A 153 -11.57 13.59 -8.83
CA TYR A 153 -12.72 12.79 -8.38
C TYR A 153 -13.30 13.38 -7.09
N ASN A 154 -14.63 13.51 -7.05
CA ASN A 154 -15.33 14.10 -5.91
C ASN A 154 -15.59 13.06 -4.80
N VAL A 155 -15.55 13.56 -3.55
CA VAL A 155 -15.90 12.90 -2.28
C VAL A 155 -15.16 11.60 -1.95
N ILE A 156 -13.88 11.66 -1.57
CA ILE A 156 -13.26 10.51 -0.89
C ILE A 156 -14.01 10.29 0.43
N THR A 157 -14.87 9.27 0.50
CA THR A 157 -15.56 8.90 1.72
C THR A 157 -14.67 7.95 2.56
N PRO A 158 -14.31 8.28 3.82
CA PRO A 158 -13.41 7.47 4.63
C PRO A 158 -13.86 6.01 4.80
N TRP A 159 -15.16 5.74 4.69
CA TRP A 159 -15.70 4.39 4.76
C TRP A 159 -15.37 3.55 3.53
N LEU A 160 -15.35 4.11 2.30
CA LEU A 160 -14.97 3.36 1.09
C LEU A 160 -13.49 3.01 1.09
N MET A 161 -12.66 3.92 1.57
CA MET A 161 -11.25 3.64 1.84
C MET A 161 -11.10 2.49 2.85
N ALA A 162 -11.85 2.52 3.96
CA ALA A 162 -11.85 1.44 4.94
C ALA A 162 -12.31 0.10 4.34
N VAL A 163 -13.30 0.11 3.44
CA VAL A 163 -13.72 -1.07 2.69
C VAL A 163 -12.59 -1.63 1.84
N ASN A 164 -11.86 -0.79 1.09
CA ASN A 164 -10.72 -1.26 0.31
C ASN A 164 -9.65 -1.90 1.21
N LEU A 165 -9.23 -1.22 2.28
CA LEU A 165 -8.24 -1.74 3.23
C LEU A 165 -8.70 -3.06 3.86
N PHE A 166 -9.99 -3.19 4.19
CA PHE A 166 -10.57 -4.41 4.71
C PHE A 166 -10.52 -5.55 3.68
N LEU A 167 -10.88 -5.28 2.42
CA LEU A 167 -10.82 -6.26 1.33
C LEU A 167 -9.37 -6.72 1.07
N THR A 168 -8.40 -5.81 1.07
CA THR A 168 -6.99 -6.16 0.91
C THR A 168 -6.49 -7.00 2.08
N THR A 169 -6.87 -6.66 3.32
CA THR A 169 -6.53 -7.46 4.50
C THR A 169 -7.15 -8.86 4.44
N GLY A 170 -8.42 -8.95 4.00
CA GLY A 170 -9.10 -10.22 3.76
C GLY A 170 -8.41 -11.08 2.70
N LEU A 171 -7.97 -10.46 1.60
CA LEU A 171 -7.19 -11.13 0.55
C LEU A 171 -5.88 -11.69 1.12
N ILE A 172 -5.13 -10.90 1.89
CA ILE A 172 -3.90 -11.35 2.56
C ILE A 172 -4.17 -12.55 3.47
N ALA A 173 -5.24 -12.51 4.26
CA ALA A 173 -5.62 -13.61 5.15
C ALA A 173 -5.94 -14.90 4.36
N ILE A 174 -6.69 -14.79 3.27
CA ILE A 174 -7.02 -15.93 2.38
C ILE A 174 -5.76 -16.51 1.73
N LEU A 175 -4.89 -15.64 1.20
CA LEU A 175 -3.63 -16.06 0.58
C LEU A 175 -2.70 -16.72 1.58
N TYR A 176 -2.61 -16.17 2.79
CA TYR A 176 -1.83 -16.76 3.88
C TYR A 176 -2.35 -18.16 4.23
N TRP A 177 -3.66 -18.31 4.40
CA TRP A 177 -4.26 -19.62 4.68
C TRP A 177 -3.96 -20.65 3.57
N ARG A 178 -4.03 -20.22 2.30
CA ARG A 178 -3.66 -21.06 1.16
C ARG A 178 -2.19 -21.47 1.18
N VAL A 179 -1.28 -20.53 1.49
CA VAL A 179 0.16 -20.82 1.60
C VAL A 179 0.43 -21.87 2.68
N VAL A 180 -0.18 -21.71 3.85
CA VAL A 180 -0.03 -22.68 4.95
C VAL A 180 -0.52 -24.06 4.54
N GLN A 181 -1.69 -24.18 3.90
CA GLN A 181 -2.19 -25.46 3.39
C GLN A 181 -1.25 -26.11 2.38
N THR A 182 -0.71 -25.35 1.44
CA THR A 182 0.22 -25.90 0.43
C THR A 182 1.56 -26.33 1.03
N ASP A 183 1.98 -25.69 2.12
CA ASP A 183 3.22 -26.00 2.81
C ASP A 183 3.10 -27.21 3.75
N ASP A 184 1.89 -27.54 4.22
CA ASP A 184 1.58 -28.71 5.06
C ASP A 184 1.44 -30.02 4.25
N ILE A 185 1.17 -29.94 2.94
CA ILE A 185 0.98 -31.10 2.05
C ILE A 185 2.33 -31.64 1.49
N LYS A 186 3.48 -31.13 1.97
CA LYS A 186 4.84 -31.55 1.58
C LYS A 186 5.73 -31.86 2.77
#